data_AF-A0A7V9FHX8-F1
#
_entry.id   AF-A0A7V9FHX8-F1
#
_cell.length_a   1.000
_cell.length_b   1.000
_cell.length_c   1.000
_cell.angle_alpha   90.00
_cell.angle_beta   90.00
_cell.angle_gamma   90.00
#
_symmetry.space_group_name_H-M   'P 1'
#
loop_
_entity.id
_entity.type
_entity.pdbx_description
1 polymer ?
#
loop_
_entity_poly.entity_id
_entity_poly.type
_entity_poly.pdbx_seq_one_letter_code
_entity_poly.pdbx_strand_id
1 'polypeptide(L)'
;MRSGLMGSCRRRWPLLAAMAAFACRGEARQASSQEALAALVDSLRAPVERAAGLTFKSPPVSAMRSREQVSAYLVAKLDEELPPERMRGIETAYRMFGLLPDTLQLRGLLLDLYTEQVAGYYDPDSAMLFGVEGADRSQLRLVLAHEMIHALQGQHLPLDSILSARSNNDRLTAAQAILEGQATLASLDVLAPNQQVARNPEFWELYREQVRAQQSSMPVFRRAPLVLREALIFPYLQGAEFMHWWM
;
A
#
# COMPACT_ATOMS: atom_id res chain seq x y z
N MET A 1 -76.88 -12.53 -40.25
CA MET A 1 -77.02 -13.96 -39.91
C MET A 1 -75.67 -14.47 -39.40
N ARG A 2 -75.67 -15.07 -38.21
CA ARG A 2 -74.76 -16.14 -37.71
C ARG A 2 -73.24 -15.84 -37.70
N SER A 3 -72.42 -16.16 -36.71
CA SER A 3 -72.51 -16.78 -35.38
C SER A 3 -71.09 -16.64 -34.78
N GLY A 4 -70.94 -16.47 -33.48
CA GLY A 4 -69.62 -16.46 -32.82
C GLY A 4 -69.01 -17.85 -32.63
N LEU A 5 -67.72 -17.89 -32.24
CA LEU A 5 -67.22 -18.48 -30.98
C LEU A 5 -65.67 -18.49 -30.91
N MET A 6 -65.19 -17.97 -29.77
CA MET A 6 -64.05 -18.43 -28.94
C MET A 6 -62.60 -18.38 -29.45
N GLY A 7 -61.72 -17.82 -28.59
CA GLY A 7 -60.27 -18.00 -28.70
C GLY A 7 -59.37 -17.08 -27.85
N SER A 8 -59.68 -16.94 -26.56
CA SER A 8 -58.81 -16.54 -25.42
C SER A 8 -57.49 -15.76 -25.62
N CYS A 9 -57.46 -14.59 -24.95
CA CYS A 9 -56.56 -14.24 -23.85
C CYS A 9 -55.03 -14.23 -24.07
N ARG A 10 -54.43 -13.04 -24.06
CA ARG A 10 -53.20 -12.79 -23.29
C ARG A 10 -53.13 -11.34 -22.77
N ARG A 11 -53.52 -11.22 -21.50
CA ARG A 11 -53.12 -10.29 -20.43
C ARG A 11 -52.24 -9.09 -20.80
N ARG A 12 -52.79 -7.90 -20.53
CA ARG A 12 -52.06 -6.76 -19.94
C ARG A 12 -51.74 -7.09 -18.48
N TRP A 13 -50.50 -6.84 -18.02
CA TRP A 13 -50.13 -6.57 -16.62
C TRP A 13 -48.67 -6.06 -16.51
N PRO A 14 -48.29 -5.42 -15.39
CA PRO A 14 -47.69 -4.08 -15.36
C PRO A 14 -46.22 -4.05 -14.88
N LEU A 15 -45.64 -2.84 -14.89
CA LEU A 15 -44.57 -2.32 -14.01
C LEU A 15 -43.57 -3.33 -13.40
N LEU A 16 -42.30 -3.22 -13.80
CA LEU A 16 -41.15 -3.56 -12.96
C LEU A 16 -40.25 -2.32 -12.85
N ALA A 17 -40.62 -1.44 -11.92
CA ALA A 17 -39.68 -0.54 -11.28
C ALA A 17 -38.97 -1.33 -10.17
N ALA A 18 -37.75 -1.79 -10.44
CA ALA A 18 -36.86 -2.36 -9.42
C ALA A 18 -35.40 -2.40 -9.92
N MET A 19 -34.79 -1.25 -10.18
CA MET A 19 -33.34 -1.14 -10.38
C MET A 19 -32.68 0.02 -9.59
N ALA A 20 -33.32 0.52 -8.53
CA ALA A 20 -32.73 1.59 -7.70
C ALA A 20 -32.10 1.10 -6.38
N ALA A 21 -32.30 -0.16 -5.99
CA ALA A 21 -31.88 -0.62 -4.65
C ALA A 21 -30.41 -1.07 -4.55
N PHE A 22 -29.71 -1.31 -5.66
CA PHE A 22 -28.30 -1.73 -5.65
C PHE A 22 -27.33 -0.55 -5.69
N ALA A 23 -27.65 0.53 -6.41
CA ALA A 23 -26.80 1.73 -6.48
C ALA A 23 -26.72 2.46 -5.12
N CYS A 24 -27.86 2.68 -4.46
CA CYS A 24 -27.88 3.33 -3.14
C CYS A 24 -27.17 2.53 -2.04
N ARG A 25 -27.12 1.20 -2.15
CA ARG A 25 -26.37 0.36 -1.19
C ARG A 25 -24.86 0.44 -1.40
N GLY A 26 -24.40 0.58 -2.65
CA GLY A 26 -22.99 0.80 -2.97
C GLY A 26 -22.50 2.14 -2.43
N GLU A 27 -23.22 3.22 -2.72
CA GLU A 27 -22.89 4.57 -2.26
C GLU A 27 -22.91 4.69 -0.73
N ALA A 28 -23.94 4.15 -0.06
CA ALA A 28 -24.03 4.18 1.40
C ALA A 28 -22.92 3.36 2.08
N ARG A 29 -22.53 2.21 1.50
CA ARG A 29 -21.42 1.39 2.02
C ARG A 29 -20.07 2.08 1.82
N GLN A 30 -19.89 2.74 0.68
CA GLN A 30 -18.66 3.48 0.38
C GLN A 30 -18.51 4.70 1.29
N ALA A 31 -19.59 5.48 1.49
CA ALA A 31 -19.62 6.58 2.44
C ALA A 31 -19.30 6.11 3.88
N SER A 32 -19.92 5.01 4.32
CA SER A 32 -19.62 4.38 5.61
C SER A 32 -18.16 3.95 5.74
N SER A 33 -17.56 3.37 4.69
CA SER A 33 -16.15 2.96 4.72
C SER A 33 -15.20 4.16 4.74
N GLN A 34 -15.56 5.23 4.03
CA GLN A 34 -14.80 6.48 4.00
C GLN A 34 -14.79 7.18 5.36
N GLU A 35 -15.94 7.26 6.02
CA GLU A 35 -16.06 7.81 7.38
C GLU A 35 -15.25 6.99 8.39
N ALA A 36 -15.31 5.66 8.29
CA ALA A 36 -14.53 4.77 9.16
C ALA A 36 -13.01 4.92 8.93
N LEU A 37 -12.57 5.11 7.69
CA LEU A 37 -11.17 5.40 7.36
C LEU A 37 -10.74 6.74 7.94
N ALA A 38 -11.53 7.79 7.74
CA ALA A 38 -11.23 9.13 8.25
C ALA A 38 -11.13 9.13 9.78
N ALA A 39 -12.06 8.46 10.47
CA ALA A 39 -12.03 8.31 11.93
C ALA A 39 -10.79 7.53 12.40
N LEU A 40 -10.38 6.49 11.67
CA LEU A 40 -9.16 5.75 11.96
C LEU A 40 -7.91 6.63 11.82
N VAL A 41 -7.78 7.38 10.73
CA VAL A 41 -6.68 8.33 10.49
C VAL A 41 -6.63 9.39 11.60
N ASP A 42 -7.78 9.96 11.97
CA ASP A 42 -7.85 10.96 13.03
C ASP A 42 -7.42 10.37 14.39
N SER A 43 -7.85 9.14 14.70
CA SER A 43 -7.44 8.41 15.91
C SER A 43 -5.93 8.11 15.98
N LEU A 44 -5.28 7.98 14.84
CA LEU A 44 -3.85 7.68 14.73
C LEU A 44 -2.98 8.94 14.79
N ARG A 45 -3.53 10.14 14.58
CA ARG A 45 -2.76 11.39 14.48
C ARG A 45 -1.84 11.61 15.68
N ALA A 46 -2.42 11.73 16.88
CA ALA A 46 -1.63 12.02 18.08
C ALA A 46 -0.62 10.89 18.43
N PRO A 47 -0.97 9.58 18.34
CA PRO A 47 0.02 8.51 18.45
C PRO A 47 1.18 8.62 17.45
N VAL A 48 0.89 8.86 16.17
CA VAL A 48 1.89 8.98 15.09
C VAL A 48 2.81 10.18 15.36
N GLU A 49 2.26 11.34 15.72
CA GLU A 49 3.06 12.53 16.05
C GLU A 49 4.03 12.28 17.21
N ARG A 50 3.54 11.60 18.26
CA ARG A 50 4.39 11.22 19.40
C ARG A 50 5.49 10.25 19.00
N ALA A 51 5.17 9.21 18.22
CA ALA A 51 6.14 8.21 17.79
C ALA A 51 7.19 8.78 16.82
N ALA A 52 6.79 9.69 15.93
CA ALA A 52 7.69 10.36 15.01
C ALA A 52 8.52 11.48 15.64
N GLY A 53 8.07 12.03 16.79
CA GLY A 53 8.64 13.26 17.35
C GLY A 53 8.37 14.50 16.49
N LEU A 54 7.35 14.45 15.63
CA LEU A 54 6.98 15.51 14.68
C LEU A 54 5.49 15.82 14.78
N THR A 55 5.09 17.03 14.44
CA THR A 55 3.67 17.41 14.35
C THR A 55 3.25 17.61 12.89
N PHE A 56 1.98 17.32 12.59
CA PHE A 56 1.40 17.63 11.30
C PHE A 56 1.25 19.14 11.14
N LYS A 57 1.84 19.70 10.09
CA LYS A 57 1.64 21.10 9.65
C LYS A 57 0.27 21.28 9.01
N SER A 58 -0.22 20.25 8.34
CA SER A 58 -1.57 20.17 7.80
C SER A 58 -2.19 18.80 8.14
N PRO A 59 -3.50 18.73 8.46
CA PRO A 59 -4.15 17.46 8.77
C PRO A 59 -4.03 16.47 7.61
N PRO A 60 -3.71 15.18 7.88
CA PRO A 60 -3.70 14.16 6.85
C PRO A 60 -5.11 13.95 6.29
N VAL A 61 -5.21 13.90 4.97
CA VAL A 61 -6.45 13.63 4.24
C VAL A 61 -6.43 12.19 3.76
N SER A 62 -7.59 11.53 3.76
CA SER A 62 -7.68 10.12 3.36
C SER A 62 -8.85 9.82 2.43
N ALA A 63 -8.71 8.79 1.61
CA ALA A 63 -9.77 8.28 0.73
C ALA A 63 -9.72 6.76 0.54
N MET A 64 -10.87 6.13 0.40
CA MET A 64 -10.96 4.71 0.00
C MET A 64 -10.69 4.55 -1.50
N ARG A 65 -10.03 3.44 -1.87
CA ARG A 65 -9.80 3.02 -3.26
C ARG A 65 -10.24 1.58 -3.49
N SER A 66 -10.86 1.34 -4.64
CA SER A 66 -11.11 -0.01 -5.13
C SER A 66 -9.81 -0.66 -5.62
N ARG A 67 -9.79 -1.99 -5.74
CA ARG A 67 -8.60 -2.72 -6.23
C ARG A 67 -8.21 -2.32 -7.65
N GLU A 68 -9.18 -2.00 -8.50
CA GLU A 68 -8.96 -1.54 -9.86
C GLU A 68 -8.28 -0.17 -9.90
N GLN A 69 -8.70 0.74 -9.01
CA GLN A 69 -8.06 2.05 -8.87
C GLN A 69 -6.63 1.93 -8.38
N VAL A 70 -6.38 1.02 -7.43
CA VAL A 70 -5.02 0.74 -6.94
C VAL A 70 -4.15 0.16 -8.05
N SER A 71 -4.66 -0.80 -8.82
CA SER A 71 -3.93 -1.38 -9.95
C SER A 71 -3.57 -0.32 -10.99
N ALA A 72 -4.52 0.55 -11.36
CA ALA A 72 -4.26 1.65 -12.29
C ALA A 72 -3.20 2.63 -11.75
N TYR A 73 -3.26 2.95 -10.46
CA TYR A 73 -2.26 3.78 -9.79
C TYR A 73 -0.86 3.14 -9.83
N LEU A 74 -0.75 1.87 -9.45
CA LEU A 74 0.52 1.13 -9.44
C LEU A 74 1.13 1.03 -10.84
N VAL A 75 0.31 0.84 -11.87
CA VAL A 75 0.77 0.87 -13.28
C VAL A 75 1.36 2.23 -13.63
N ALA A 76 0.64 3.32 -13.35
CA ALA A 76 1.11 4.66 -13.65
C ALA A 76 2.41 4.99 -12.90
N LYS A 77 2.47 4.69 -11.60
CA LYS A 77 3.65 4.93 -10.77
C LYS A 77 4.85 4.08 -11.17
N LEU A 78 4.63 2.82 -11.55
CA LEU A 78 5.73 1.98 -12.03
C LEU A 78 6.33 2.54 -13.33
N ASP A 79 5.49 3.02 -14.25
CA ASP A 79 5.97 3.57 -15.52
C ASP A 79 6.70 4.92 -15.32
N GLU A 80 6.31 5.70 -14.31
CA GLU A 80 7.01 6.93 -13.88
C GLU A 80 8.38 6.64 -13.22
N GLU A 81 8.42 5.69 -12.29
CA GLU A 81 9.61 5.37 -11.50
C GLU A 81 10.65 4.53 -12.27
N LEU A 82 10.16 3.60 -13.09
CA LEU A 82 10.96 2.70 -13.92
C LEU A 82 10.54 2.80 -15.40
N PRO A 83 10.93 3.90 -16.07
CA PRO A 83 10.70 4.04 -17.50
C PRO A 83 11.28 2.85 -18.30
N PRO A 84 10.75 2.53 -19.49
CA PRO A 84 11.08 1.32 -20.22
C PRO A 84 12.58 1.09 -20.46
N GLU A 85 13.36 2.15 -20.67
CA GLU A 85 14.81 2.04 -20.84
C GLU A 85 15.52 1.60 -19.56
N ARG A 86 15.18 2.22 -18.42
CA ARG A 86 15.73 1.87 -17.11
C ARG A 86 15.36 0.43 -16.74
N MET A 87 14.11 0.04 -16.98
CA MET A 87 13.64 -1.34 -16.77
C MET A 87 14.49 -2.34 -17.59
N ARG A 88 14.72 -2.09 -18.88
CA ARG A 88 15.58 -2.94 -19.72
C ARG A 88 17.02 -3.01 -19.21
N GLY A 89 17.57 -1.89 -18.73
CA GLY A 89 18.91 -1.84 -18.14
C GLY A 89 19.02 -2.74 -16.90
N ILE A 90 18.05 -2.65 -15.99
CA ILE A 90 17.99 -3.49 -14.77
C ILE A 90 17.84 -4.96 -15.15
N GLU A 91 16.91 -5.30 -16.04
CA GLU A 91 16.74 -6.69 -16.49
C GLU A 91 18.01 -7.26 -17.11
N THR A 92 18.67 -6.48 -17.97
CA THR A 92 19.91 -6.91 -18.64
C THR A 92 21.01 -7.17 -17.60
N ALA A 93 21.25 -6.21 -16.70
CA ALA A 93 22.25 -6.36 -15.66
C ALA A 93 21.96 -7.57 -14.75
N TYR A 94 20.74 -7.71 -14.27
CA TYR A 94 20.40 -8.81 -13.37
C TYR A 94 20.43 -10.18 -14.04
N ARG A 95 20.06 -10.29 -15.33
CA ARG A 95 20.25 -11.54 -16.10
C ARG A 95 21.74 -11.86 -16.26
N MET A 96 22.57 -10.87 -16.60
CA MET A 96 24.02 -11.04 -16.73
C MET A 96 24.69 -11.52 -15.43
N PHE A 97 24.20 -11.05 -14.28
CA PHE A 97 24.66 -11.50 -12.97
C PHE A 97 24.00 -12.81 -12.48
N GLY A 98 23.12 -13.43 -13.28
CA GLY A 98 22.42 -14.66 -12.90
C GLY A 98 21.37 -14.48 -11.79
N LEU A 99 20.92 -13.24 -11.55
CA LEU A 99 19.96 -12.89 -10.50
C LEU A 99 18.51 -13.01 -10.96
N LEU A 100 18.25 -12.95 -12.28
CA LEU A 100 16.93 -13.17 -12.88
C LEU A 100 17.00 -14.28 -13.94
N PRO A 101 15.98 -15.17 -14.01
CA PRO A 101 15.80 -16.07 -15.14
C PRO A 101 15.58 -15.31 -16.45
N ASP A 102 16.08 -15.84 -17.57
CA ASP A 102 15.90 -15.24 -18.91
C ASP A 102 14.43 -15.12 -19.31
N THR A 103 13.59 -16.03 -18.85
CA THR A 103 12.15 -16.08 -19.15
C THR A 103 11.30 -15.16 -18.27
N LEU A 104 11.88 -14.53 -17.24
CA LEU A 104 11.14 -13.70 -16.30
C LEU A 104 10.82 -12.33 -16.94
N GLN A 105 9.56 -11.90 -16.83
CA GLN A 105 9.09 -10.57 -17.23
C GLN A 105 9.04 -9.66 -16.00
N LEU A 106 10.01 -8.75 -15.84
CA LEU A 106 10.20 -8.01 -14.59
C LEU A 106 9.03 -7.08 -14.29
N ARG A 107 8.55 -6.35 -15.29
CA ARG A 107 7.42 -5.41 -15.13
C ARG A 107 6.16 -6.10 -14.60
N GLY A 108 5.80 -7.25 -15.18
CA GLY A 108 4.64 -8.02 -14.75
C GLY A 108 4.79 -8.50 -13.31
N LEU A 109 5.96 -9.06 -12.98
CA LEU A 109 6.24 -9.51 -11.61
C LEU A 109 6.19 -8.37 -10.59
N LEU A 110 6.75 -7.19 -10.90
CA LEU A 110 6.71 -6.04 -9.99
C LEU A 110 5.27 -5.56 -9.74
N LEU A 111 4.43 -5.52 -10.77
CA LEU A 111 3.01 -5.16 -10.60
C LEU A 111 2.27 -6.18 -9.74
N ASP A 112 2.51 -7.48 -9.96
CA ASP A 112 1.91 -8.54 -9.16
C ASP A 112 2.36 -8.44 -7.69
N LEU A 113 3.65 -8.17 -7.45
CA LEU A 113 4.22 -7.99 -6.11
C LEU A 113 3.59 -6.81 -5.37
N TYR A 114 3.56 -5.63 -6.00
CA TYR A 114 2.98 -4.44 -5.38
C TYR A 114 1.47 -4.57 -5.16
N THR A 115 0.76 -5.26 -6.06
CA THR A 115 -0.68 -5.52 -5.90
C THR A 115 -0.98 -6.52 -4.78
N GLU A 116 -0.11 -7.51 -4.56
CA GLU A 116 -0.27 -8.50 -3.48
C GLU A 116 -0.11 -7.88 -2.08
N GLN A 117 0.71 -6.84 -1.96
CA GLN A 117 1.11 -6.25 -0.68
C GLN A 117 0.25 -5.06 -0.22
N VAL A 118 -0.53 -4.45 -1.12
CA VAL A 118 -1.20 -3.17 -0.85
C VAL A 118 -2.51 -3.33 -0.05
N ALA A 119 -2.48 -2.91 1.20
CA ALA A 119 -3.68 -2.69 2.03
C ALA A 119 -4.01 -1.19 2.19
N GLY A 120 -3.05 -0.32 1.93
CA GLY A 120 -3.13 1.14 1.92
C GLY A 120 -1.79 1.72 1.44
N TYR A 121 -1.76 3.02 1.15
CA TYR A 121 -0.55 3.73 0.73
C TYR A 121 -0.71 5.25 0.88
N TYR A 122 0.38 5.97 1.07
CA TYR A 122 0.47 7.43 0.93
C TYR A 122 0.89 7.78 -0.49
N ASP A 123 0.20 8.74 -1.11
CA ASP A 123 0.57 9.30 -2.39
C ASP A 123 1.24 10.68 -2.20
N PRO A 124 2.55 10.81 -2.45
CA PRO A 124 3.26 12.07 -2.23
C PRO A 124 2.79 13.20 -3.14
N ASP A 125 2.33 12.89 -4.36
CA ASP A 125 1.88 13.91 -5.33
C ASP A 125 0.61 14.62 -4.88
N SER A 126 -0.35 13.87 -4.36
CA SER A 126 -1.61 14.40 -3.85
C SER A 126 -1.59 14.70 -2.34
N ALA A 127 -0.54 14.26 -1.63
CA ALA A 127 -0.42 14.28 -0.18
C ALA A 127 -1.62 13.60 0.53
N MET A 128 -2.11 12.49 -0.02
CA MET A 128 -3.28 11.77 0.47
C MET A 128 -2.94 10.35 0.92
N LEU A 129 -3.63 9.89 1.97
CA LEU A 129 -3.63 8.51 2.43
C LEU A 129 -4.75 7.73 1.74
N PHE A 130 -4.44 6.58 1.18
CA PHE A 130 -5.43 5.72 0.56
C PHE A 130 -5.58 4.41 1.33
N GLY A 131 -6.82 4.06 1.68
CA GLY A 131 -7.17 2.73 2.21
C GLY A 131 -7.75 1.86 1.10
N VAL A 132 -7.37 0.58 1.05
CA VAL A 132 -7.89 -0.34 0.02
C VAL A 132 -9.16 -1.04 0.52
N GLU A 133 -10.19 -1.07 -0.33
CA GLU A 133 -11.45 -1.74 -0.03
C GLU A 133 -11.25 -3.23 0.28
N GLY A 134 -11.86 -3.67 1.39
CA GLY A 134 -11.80 -5.07 1.83
C GLY A 134 -10.47 -5.46 2.51
N ALA A 135 -9.58 -4.52 2.80
CA ALA A 135 -8.42 -4.77 3.65
C ALA A 135 -8.85 -5.19 5.07
N ASP A 136 -8.08 -6.08 5.71
CA ASP A 136 -8.26 -6.40 7.11
C ASP A 136 -8.05 -5.16 7.98
N ARG A 137 -8.87 -5.00 9.03
CA ARG A 137 -8.85 -3.79 9.87
C ARG A 137 -7.54 -3.63 10.64
N SER A 138 -6.95 -4.73 11.11
CA SER A 138 -5.69 -4.68 11.86
C SER A 138 -4.52 -4.37 10.93
N GLN A 139 -4.51 -4.97 9.74
CA GLN A 139 -3.53 -4.67 8.70
C GLN A 139 -3.64 -3.21 8.22
N LEU A 140 -4.86 -2.72 7.97
CA LEU A 140 -5.09 -1.34 7.56
C LEU A 140 -4.63 -0.34 8.64
N ARG A 141 -4.84 -0.65 9.93
CA ARG A 141 -4.34 0.20 11.02
C ARG A 141 -2.82 0.29 11.04
N LEU A 142 -2.11 -0.83 10.89
CA LEU A 142 -0.64 -0.86 10.79
C LEU A 142 -0.16 -0.01 9.61
N VAL A 143 -0.72 -0.29 8.42
CA VAL A 143 -0.33 0.41 7.20
C VAL A 143 -0.59 1.91 7.32
N LEU A 144 -1.77 2.33 7.78
CA LEU A 144 -2.05 3.76 7.95
C LEU A 144 -1.13 4.44 8.96
N ALA A 145 -0.73 3.75 10.03
CA ALA A 145 0.26 4.29 10.96
C ALA A 145 1.61 4.53 10.25
N HIS A 146 2.06 3.59 9.42
CA HIS A 146 3.26 3.72 8.58
C HIS A 146 3.14 4.87 7.57
N GLU A 147 2.07 4.89 6.79
CA GLU A 147 1.83 5.90 5.75
C GLU A 147 1.68 7.32 6.32
N MET A 148 1.14 7.45 7.54
CA MET A 148 1.08 8.74 8.23
C MET A 148 2.46 9.27 8.63
N ILE A 149 3.46 8.41 8.84
CA ILE A 149 4.85 8.84 9.02
C ILE A 149 5.42 9.36 7.70
N HIS A 150 5.12 8.74 6.57
CA HIS A 150 5.48 9.29 5.25
C HIS A 150 4.83 10.64 4.99
N ALA A 151 3.57 10.83 5.40
CA ALA A 151 2.92 12.14 5.33
C ALA A 151 3.65 13.19 6.18
N LEU A 152 4.13 12.85 7.38
CA LEU A 152 4.99 13.73 8.19
C LEU A 152 6.32 14.02 7.50
N GLN A 153 6.99 13.00 6.98
CA GLN A 153 8.24 13.15 6.24
C GLN A 153 8.05 14.10 5.05
N GLY A 154 6.97 13.96 4.28
CA GLY A 154 6.65 14.84 3.15
C GLY A 154 6.38 16.30 3.57
N GLN A 155 5.84 16.53 4.77
CA GLN A 155 5.61 17.89 5.28
C GLN A 155 6.89 18.55 5.83
N HIS A 156 7.88 17.77 6.25
CA HIS A 156 9.08 18.26 6.94
C HIS A 156 10.36 18.19 6.12
N LEU A 157 10.43 17.31 5.11
CA LEU A 157 11.63 17.05 4.33
C LEU A 157 11.38 17.30 2.82
N PRO A 158 12.40 17.79 2.09
CA PRO A 158 12.32 17.91 0.64
C PRO A 158 12.55 16.54 -0.02
N LEU A 159 11.56 15.64 0.05
CA LEU A 159 11.69 14.26 -0.39
C LEU A 159 12.10 14.14 -1.87
N ASP A 160 11.57 14.99 -2.75
CA ASP A 160 11.95 15.02 -4.17
C ASP A 160 13.44 15.24 -4.36
N SER A 161 14.04 16.13 -3.56
CA SER A 161 15.47 16.41 -3.60
C SER A 161 16.28 15.22 -3.08
N ILE A 162 15.84 14.61 -1.97
CA ILE A 162 16.51 13.45 -1.36
C ILE A 162 16.53 12.27 -2.34
N LEU A 163 15.39 11.98 -2.96
CA LEU A 163 15.16 10.81 -3.82
C LEU A 163 15.49 11.04 -5.31
N SER A 164 15.95 12.25 -5.67
CA SER A 164 16.26 12.62 -7.07
C SER A 164 17.39 11.81 -7.72
N ALA A 165 18.35 11.28 -6.94
CA ALA A 165 19.55 10.63 -7.48
C ALA A 165 19.31 9.18 -7.93
N ARG A 166 18.40 8.99 -8.89
CA ARG A 166 17.93 7.68 -9.39
C ARG A 166 19.01 6.81 -10.06
N SER A 167 20.15 7.39 -10.44
CA SER A 167 21.28 6.67 -11.05
C SER A 167 22.33 6.17 -10.06
N ASN A 168 22.25 6.56 -8.78
CA ASN A 168 23.14 6.08 -7.73
C ASN A 168 22.36 5.19 -6.77
N ASN A 169 22.44 3.88 -7.00
CA ASN A 169 21.69 2.89 -6.22
C ASN A 169 22.04 2.90 -4.74
N ASP A 170 23.32 3.06 -4.37
CA ASP A 170 23.74 3.06 -2.96
C ASP A 170 23.14 4.28 -2.22
N ARG A 171 23.23 5.47 -2.83
CA ARG A 171 22.65 6.69 -2.26
C ARG A 171 21.13 6.59 -2.15
N LEU A 172 20.46 6.08 -3.19
CA LEU A 172 19.01 5.94 -3.18
C LEU A 172 18.56 4.92 -2.11
N THR A 173 19.23 3.77 -2.05
CA THR A 173 18.93 2.69 -1.08
C THR A 173 19.15 3.18 0.35
N ALA A 174 20.23 3.92 0.61
CA ALA A 174 20.48 4.48 1.95
C ALA A 174 19.39 5.48 2.36
N ALA A 175 18.96 6.36 1.44
CA ALA A 175 17.88 7.30 1.71
C ALA A 175 16.55 6.59 1.98
N GLN A 176 16.21 5.59 1.16
CA GLN A 176 14.99 4.78 1.35
C GLN A 176 15.03 4.01 2.67
N ALA A 177 16.16 3.40 3.03
CA ALA A 177 16.30 2.68 4.29
C ALA A 177 16.07 3.56 5.52
N ILE A 178 16.52 4.82 5.50
CA ILE A 178 16.24 5.77 6.59
C ILE A 178 14.75 6.12 6.64
N LEU A 179 14.15 6.47 5.50
CA LEU A 179 12.74 6.91 5.43
C LEU A 179 11.78 5.78 5.80
N GLU A 180 11.90 4.61 5.17
CA GLU A 180 11.09 3.43 5.45
C GLU A 180 11.38 2.87 6.85
N GLY A 181 12.65 2.92 7.28
CA GLY A 181 13.05 2.48 8.60
C GLY A 181 12.40 3.30 9.70
N GLN A 182 12.37 4.63 9.57
CA GLN A 182 11.69 5.52 10.51
C GLN A 182 10.18 5.24 10.54
N ALA A 183 9.56 5.12 9.36
CA ALA A 183 8.13 4.84 9.25
C ALA A 183 7.76 3.51 9.89
N THR A 184 8.55 2.47 9.63
CA THR A 184 8.39 1.15 10.22
C THR A 184 8.51 1.23 11.75
N LEU A 185 9.61 1.79 12.26
CA LEU A 185 9.89 1.85 13.69
C LEU A 185 8.81 2.62 14.46
N ALA A 186 8.47 3.82 13.99
CA ALA A 186 7.43 4.64 14.62
C ALA A 186 6.04 3.99 14.54
N SER A 187 5.72 3.27 13.45
CA SER A 187 4.45 2.55 13.34
C SER A 187 4.34 1.39 14.34
N LEU A 188 5.45 0.69 14.63
CA LEU A 188 5.48 -0.35 15.66
C LEU A 188 5.21 0.24 17.05
N ASP A 189 5.81 1.39 17.37
CA ASP A 189 5.56 2.11 18.62
C ASP A 189 4.10 2.60 18.75
N VAL A 190 3.46 2.97 17.64
CA VAL A 190 2.04 3.32 17.61
C VAL A 190 1.15 2.11 17.95
N LEU A 191 1.52 0.91 17.51
CA LEU A 191 0.75 -0.31 17.75
C LEU A 191 1.02 -0.95 19.10
N ALA A 192 2.24 -0.82 19.62
CA ALA A 192 2.68 -1.37 20.89
C ALA A 192 3.18 -0.26 21.84
N PRO A 193 2.31 0.72 22.19
CA PRO A 193 2.74 1.87 22.98
C PRO A 193 3.27 1.43 24.36
N ASN A 194 4.31 2.12 24.82
CA ASN A 194 5.00 1.89 26.10
C ASN A 194 5.79 0.56 26.21
N GLN A 195 5.79 -0.28 25.18
CA GLN A 195 6.61 -1.50 25.19
C GLN A 195 8.08 -1.24 24.86
N GLN A 196 8.39 -0.06 24.30
CA GLN A 196 9.75 0.31 23.86
C GLN A 196 10.39 -0.80 23.01
N VAL A 197 9.58 -1.41 22.12
CA VAL A 197 9.95 -2.64 21.38
C VAL A 197 11.26 -2.49 20.63
N ALA A 198 11.50 -1.30 20.07
CA ALA A 198 12.73 -0.90 19.42
C ALA A 198 13.98 -1.16 20.26
N ARG A 199 13.92 -0.88 21.57
CA ARG A 199 15.04 -0.94 22.53
C ARG A 199 15.40 -2.34 22.98
N ASN A 200 14.63 -3.34 22.60
CA ASN A 200 14.93 -4.73 22.90
C ASN A 200 15.65 -5.37 21.69
N PRO A 201 16.94 -5.75 21.79
CA PRO A 201 17.64 -6.42 20.69
C PRO A 201 16.97 -7.73 20.26
N GLU A 202 16.37 -8.48 21.19
CA GLU A 202 15.67 -9.75 20.87
C GLU A 202 14.40 -9.52 20.03
N PHE A 203 13.79 -8.34 20.14
CA PHE A 203 12.62 -7.98 19.35
C PHE A 203 12.96 -7.98 17.85
N TRP A 204 14.14 -7.50 17.46
CA TRP A 204 14.52 -7.39 16.04
C TRP A 204 14.67 -8.74 15.36
N GLU A 205 15.20 -9.74 16.06
CA GLU A 205 15.25 -11.12 15.55
C GLU A 205 13.84 -11.69 15.36
N LEU A 206 12.98 -11.58 16.37
CA LEU A 206 11.59 -12.04 16.29
C LEU A 206 10.79 -11.30 15.21
N TYR A 207 10.97 -9.99 15.08
CA TYR A 207 10.33 -9.16 14.06
C TYR A 207 10.76 -9.61 12.66
N ARG A 208 12.05 -9.85 12.45
CA ARG A 208 12.60 -10.34 11.19
C ARG A 208 12.04 -11.71 10.82
N GLU A 209 11.96 -12.63 11.78
CA GLU A 209 11.34 -13.96 11.59
C GLU A 209 9.86 -13.84 11.23
N GLN A 210 9.11 -13.00 11.94
CA GLN A 210 7.69 -12.79 11.70
C GLN A 210 7.42 -12.20 10.31
N VAL A 211 8.17 -11.17 9.90
CA VAL A 211 8.04 -10.56 8.57
C VAL A 211 8.39 -11.58 7.48
N ARG A 212 9.48 -12.35 7.65
CA ARG A 212 9.85 -13.39 6.68
C ARG A 212 8.82 -14.52 6.61
N ALA A 213 8.21 -14.91 7.73
CA ALA A 213 7.14 -15.90 7.77
C ALA A 213 5.88 -15.39 7.04
N GLN A 214 5.47 -14.15 7.29
CA GLN A 214 4.37 -13.50 6.60
C GLN A 214 4.61 -13.45 5.09
N GLN A 215 5.78 -13.00 4.65
CA GLN A 215 6.16 -12.95 3.24
C GLN A 215 6.24 -14.34 2.58
N SER A 216 6.62 -15.37 3.32
CA SER A 216 6.63 -16.75 2.83
C SER A 216 5.22 -17.30 2.62
N SER A 217 4.21 -16.72 3.26
CA SER A 217 2.80 -17.05 3.03
C SER A 217 2.22 -16.38 1.78
N MET A 218 2.89 -15.35 1.24
CA MET A 218 2.45 -14.58 0.08
C MET A 218 2.86 -15.29 -1.24
N PRO A 219 1.91 -15.74 -2.08
CA PRO A 219 2.20 -16.55 -3.26
C PRO A 219 3.10 -15.91 -4.32
N VAL A 220 2.96 -14.62 -4.61
CA VAL A 220 3.81 -13.92 -5.59
C VAL A 220 5.18 -13.66 -4.98
N PHE A 221 5.23 -13.08 -3.77
CA PHE A 221 6.48 -12.79 -3.09
C PHE A 221 7.38 -14.02 -2.92
N ARG A 222 6.83 -15.16 -2.49
CA ARG A 222 7.60 -16.40 -2.30
C ARG A 222 8.27 -16.89 -3.58
N ARG A 223 7.68 -16.63 -4.75
CA ARG A 223 8.19 -17.07 -6.06
C ARG A 223 9.11 -16.05 -6.72
N ALA A 224 9.19 -14.83 -6.21
CA ALA A 224 10.08 -13.82 -6.75
C ALA A 224 11.56 -14.19 -6.52
N PRO A 225 12.46 -13.85 -7.46
CA PRO A 225 13.90 -14.02 -7.27
C PRO A 225 14.41 -13.31 -6.00
N LEU A 226 15.44 -13.88 -5.39
CA LEU A 226 15.99 -13.40 -4.11
C LEU A 226 16.37 -11.91 -4.16
N VAL A 227 16.97 -11.46 -5.26
CA VAL A 227 17.36 -10.05 -5.43
C VAL A 227 16.18 -9.10 -5.26
N LEU A 228 14.99 -9.46 -5.75
CA LEU A 228 13.79 -8.63 -5.63
C LEU A 228 13.19 -8.73 -4.22
N ARG A 229 13.17 -9.93 -3.64
CA ARG A 229 12.67 -10.15 -2.28
C ARG A 229 13.46 -9.35 -1.25
N GLU A 230 14.79 -9.42 -1.31
CA GLU A 230 15.65 -8.69 -0.38
C GLU A 230 15.63 -7.19 -0.68
N ALA A 231 15.64 -6.76 -1.95
CA ALA A 231 15.53 -5.33 -2.28
C ALA A 231 14.23 -4.69 -1.78
N LEU A 232 13.11 -5.41 -1.83
CA LEU A 232 11.82 -4.92 -1.34
C LEU A 232 11.78 -4.79 0.18
N ILE A 233 12.35 -5.75 0.92
CA ILE A 233 12.19 -5.81 2.37
C ILE A 233 13.30 -5.11 3.14
N PHE A 234 14.45 -4.89 2.51
CA PHE A 234 15.62 -4.31 3.15
C PHE A 234 15.36 -2.97 3.83
N PRO A 235 14.69 -1.99 3.19
CA PRO A 235 14.42 -0.70 3.83
C PRO A 235 13.58 -0.80 5.11
N TYR A 236 12.68 -1.79 5.19
CA TYR A 236 11.78 -1.99 6.33
C TYR A 236 12.43 -2.75 7.48
N LEU A 237 13.32 -3.70 7.19
CA LEU A 237 13.99 -4.50 8.22
C LEU A 237 15.29 -3.85 8.67
N GLN A 238 16.25 -3.75 7.76
CA GLN A 238 17.58 -3.22 8.08
C GLN A 238 17.53 -1.72 8.32
N GLY A 239 16.67 -0.99 7.60
CA GLY A 239 16.45 0.43 7.85
C GLY A 239 15.86 0.69 9.23
N ALA A 240 14.86 -0.07 9.66
CA ALA A 240 14.23 0.12 10.98
C ALA A 240 15.19 -0.25 12.13
N GLU A 241 15.91 -1.36 11.98
CA GLU A 241 16.95 -1.78 12.93
C GLU A 241 18.09 -0.75 13.00
N PHE A 242 18.45 -0.11 11.89
CA PHE A 242 19.40 1.00 11.89
C PHE A 242 18.83 2.25 12.61
N MET A 243 17.58 2.62 12.32
CA MET A 243 16.92 3.78 12.91
C MET A 243 16.72 3.67 14.42
N HIS A 244 16.66 2.46 14.95
CA HIS A 244 16.63 2.21 16.40
C HIS A 244 17.75 2.96 17.15
N TRP A 245 18.95 3.08 16.57
CA TRP A 245 20.07 3.76 17.22
C TRP A 245 19.93 5.28 17.30
N TRP A 246 18.96 5.86 16.58
CA TRP A 246 18.82 7.30 16.38
C TRP A 246 17.51 7.88 16.93
N MET A 247 16.58 7.03 17.42
CA MET A 247 15.29 7.41 18.03
C MET A 247 15.24 7.02 19.51
#